data_AF-A0AB38J6R3-F1
#
_entry.id   AF-A0AB38J6R3-F1
#
_cell.length_a   1.000
_cell.length_b   1.000
_cell.length_c   1.000
_cell.angle_alpha   90.00
_cell.angle_beta   90.00
_cell.angle_gamma   90.00
#
_symmetry.space_group_name_H-M   'P 1'
#
loop_
_entity.id
_entity.type
_entity.pdbx_description
1 polymer ?
#
loop_
_entity_poly.entity_id
_entity_poly.type
_entity_poly.pdbx_seq_one_letter_code
_entity_poly.pdbx_strand_id
1 'polypeptide(L)'
;MRSLGQELGVEAMSLYRYVHGKEDLLEGVIAMLMRDLTERLVEAKGQHWQEFLQTVAHEVRRIATDHPRAFPLVATRHPAAPWLRPPLRSIEVVNTFLEALTIGGFTDEQAVGAYRAFSSFLLGQLLLQSVVHGAEAGPAEEPLDEGDADIPQGDGNVSLDIAPEVRRLRVLLSEDRSDEEFEMSLEALLDRLDRELSQ
;
A
#
# COMPACT_ATOMS: atom_id res chain seq x y z
N MET A 1 -18.73 -1.88 -15.13
CA MET A 1 -19.42 -2.89 -15.97
C MET A 1 -19.58 -2.45 -17.42
N ARG A 2 -20.29 -1.36 -17.75
CA ARG A 2 -20.44 -0.93 -19.17
C ARG A 2 -19.12 -0.62 -19.87
N SER A 3 -18.27 0.20 -19.24
CA SER A 3 -16.92 0.53 -19.77
C SER A 3 -16.09 -0.74 -20.03
N LEU A 4 -16.07 -1.66 -19.05
CA LEU A 4 -15.35 -2.93 -19.20
C LEU A 4 -15.92 -3.81 -20.33
N GLY A 5 -17.24 -3.84 -20.50
CA GLY A 5 -17.85 -4.56 -21.62
C GLY A 5 -17.42 -3.99 -22.97
N GLN A 6 -17.42 -2.67 -23.11
CA GLN A 6 -16.94 -1.99 -24.31
C GLN A 6 -15.47 -2.32 -24.62
N GLU A 7 -14.60 -2.27 -23.61
CA GLU A 7 -13.18 -2.59 -23.75
C GLU A 7 -12.94 -4.05 -24.15
N LEU A 8 -13.75 -4.98 -23.63
CA LEU A 8 -13.69 -6.41 -23.96
C LEU A 8 -14.46 -6.77 -25.25
N GLY A 9 -15.12 -5.82 -25.90
CA GLY A 9 -15.92 -6.07 -27.11
C GLY A 9 -17.17 -6.92 -26.86
N VAL A 10 -17.69 -6.95 -25.63
CA VAL A 10 -18.88 -7.72 -25.24
C VAL A 10 -19.94 -6.84 -24.58
N GLU A 11 -21.19 -7.28 -24.61
CA GLU A 11 -22.24 -6.61 -23.87
C GLU A 11 -22.00 -6.72 -22.35
N ALA A 12 -22.31 -5.64 -21.61
CA ALA A 12 -22.15 -5.62 -20.16
C ALA A 12 -22.92 -6.77 -19.46
N MET A 13 -24.05 -7.19 -20.02
CA MET A 13 -24.83 -8.32 -19.51
C MET A 13 -24.08 -9.65 -19.58
N SER A 14 -23.20 -9.84 -20.56
CA SER A 14 -22.38 -11.06 -20.65
C SER A 14 -21.38 -11.18 -19.51
N LEU A 15 -20.89 -10.06 -18.96
CA LEU A 15 -19.96 -10.04 -17.82
C LEU A 15 -20.63 -10.54 -16.53
N TYR A 16 -21.93 -10.29 -16.36
CA TYR A 16 -22.67 -10.75 -15.17
C TYR A 16 -22.79 -12.28 -15.07
N ARG A 17 -22.42 -13.01 -16.13
CA ARG A 17 -22.29 -14.47 -16.10
C ARG A 17 -21.07 -14.95 -15.30
N TYR A 18 -20.05 -14.10 -15.20
CA TYR A 18 -18.77 -14.42 -14.57
C TYR A 18 -18.56 -13.70 -13.25
N VAL A 19 -19.13 -12.50 -13.10
CA VAL A 19 -19.04 -11.70 -11.88
C VAL A 19 -20.42 -11.20 -11.46
N HIS A 20 -20.73 -11.28 -10.17
CA HIS A 20 -22.04 -10.90 -9.64
C HIS A 20 -22.25 -9.38 -9.55
N GLY A 21 -21.19 -8.59 -9.76
CA GLY A 21 -21.24 -7.13 -9.79
C GLY A 21 -19.86 -6.49 -9.76
N LYS A 22 -19.83 -5.16 -9.57
CA LYS A 22 -18.58 -4.39 -9.45
C LYS A 22 -17.74 -4.88 -8.26
N GLU A 23 -18.38 -5.16 -7.14
CA GLU A 23 -17.65 -5.56 -5.93
C GLU A 23 -16.89 -6.87 -6.11
N ASP A 24 -17.54 -7.84 -6.75
CA ASP A 24 -16.99 -9.16 -7.09
C ASP A 24 -15.87 -9.06 -8.12
N LEU A 25 -16.05 -8.23 -9.15
CA LEU A 25 -15.00 -7.92 -10.13
C LEU A 25 -13.73 -7.36 -9.45
N LEU A 26 -13.89 -6.35 -8.59
CA LEU A 26 -12.76 -5.73 -7.88
C LEU A 26 -12.10 -6.71 -6.90
N GLU A 27 -12.87 -7.61 -6.29
CA GLU A 27 -12.31 -8.68 -5.46
C GLU A 27 -11.46 -9.64 -6.29
N GLY A 28 -11.92 -9.98 -7.51
CA GLY A 28 -11.14 -10.73 -8.49
C GLY A 28 -9.84 -10.05 -8.88
N VAL A 29 -9.85 -8.73 -9.10
CA VAL A 29 -8.62 -7.95 -9.37
C VAL A 29 -7.65 -8.05 -8.20
N ILE A 30 -8.12 -7.86 -6.97
CA ILE A 30 -7.27 -7.98 -5.77
C ILE A 30 -6.70 -9.39 -5.65
N ALA A 31 -7.52 -10.43 -5.86
CA ALA A 31 -7.07 -11.82 -5.81
C ALA A 31 -5.99 -12.13 -6.86
N MET A 32 -6.06 -11.50 -8.04
CA MET A 32 -5.02 -11.62 -9.07
C MET A 32 -3.73 -10.93 -8.63
N LEU A 33 -3.80 -9.70 -8.11
CA LEU A 33 -2.62 -8.94 -7.67
C LEU A 33 -1.90 -9.61 -6.49
N MET A 34 -2.66 -10.24 -5.59
CA MET A 34 -2.11 -10.86 -4.38
C MET A 34 -1.59 -12.29 -4.59
N ARG A 35 -1.84 -12.90 -5.77
CA ARG A 35 -1.43 -14.28 -6.05
C ARG A 35 0.08 -14.44 -6.00
N ASP A 36 0.79 -13.63 -6.79
CA ASP A 36 2.26 -13.68 -6.87
C ASP A 36 2.89 -13.42 -5.50
N LEU A 37 2.35 -12.44 -4.75
CA LEU A 37 2.79 -12.14 -3.38
C LEU A 37 2.64 -13.38 -2.48
N THR A 38 1.48 -14.04 -2.51
CA THR A 38 1.23 -15.20 -1.64
C THR A 38 2.21 -16.34 -1.94
N GLU A 39 2.45 -16.62 -3.23
CA GLU A 39 3.42 -17.64 -3.65
C GLU A 39 4.84 -17.30 -3.19
N ARG A 40 5.27 -16.04 -3.37
CA ARG A 40 6.59 -15.56 -2.92
C ARG A 40 6.78 -15.61 -1.42
N LEU A 41 5.76 -15.27 -0.63
CA LEU A 41 5.82 -15.36 0.83
C LEU A 41 5.99 -16.79 1.30
N VAL A 42 5.31 -17.74 0.66
CA VAL A 42 5.46 -19.17 0.98
C VAL A 42 6.87 -19.67 0.64
N GLU A 43 7.45 -19.24 -0.48
CA GLU A 43 8.83 -19.57 -0.84
C GLU A 43 9.84 -18.98 0.15
N ALA A 44 9.62 -17.73 0.59
CA ALA A 44 10.54 -17.00 1.45
C ALA A 44 10.41 -17.35 2.95
N LYS A 45 9.34 -18.01 3.40
CA LYS A 45 9.06 -18.21 4.84
C LYS A 45 10.15 -18.96 5.63
N GLY A 46 11.01 -19.71 4.95
CA GLY A 46 12.13 -20.44 5.56
C GLY A 46 13.46 -19.67 5.57
N GLN A 47 13.48 -18.45 5.03
CA GLN A 47 14.67 -17.57 5.03
C GLN A 47 14.89 -16.95 6.41
N HIS A 48 16.01 -16.21 6.55
CA HIS A 48 16.20 -15.37 7.72
C HIS A 48 15.08 -14.32 7.80
N TRP A 49 14.63 -13.95 9.01
CA TRP A 49 13.46 -13.08 9.17
C TRP A 49 13.62 -11.71 8.48
N GLN A 50 14.84 -11.17 8.42
CA GLN A 50 15.13 -9.92 7.69
C GLN A 50 14.93 -10.09 6.18
N GLU A 51 15.44 -11.18 5.61
CA GLU A 51 15.32 -11.50 4.18
C GLU A 51 13.83 -11.74 3.81
N PHE A 52 13.10 -12.41 4.70
CA PHE A 52 11.66 -12.60 4.55
C PHE A 52 10.92 -11.25 4.51
N LEU A 53 11.17 -10.36 5.48
CA LEU A 53 10.51 -9.05 5.53
C LEU A 53 10.90 -8.15 4.35
N GLN A 54 12.15 -8.19 3.89
CA GLN A 54 12.58 -7.51 2.67
C GLN A 54 11.81 -8.03 1.46
N THR A 55 11.74 -9.36 1.29
CA THR A 55 10.98 -9.99 0.20
C THR A 55 9.52 -9.54 0.22
N VAL A 56 8.86 -9.55 1.38
CA VAL A 56 7.48 -9.09 1.50
C VAL A 56 7.36 -7.61 1.13
N ALA A 57 8.26 -6.76 1.63
CA ALA A 57 8.21 -5.32 1.38
C ALA A 57 8.36 -5.00 -0.11
N HIS A 58 9.33 -5.64 -0.77
CA HIS A 58 9.60 -5.43 -2.20
C HIS A 58 8.49 -5.98 -3.10
N GLU A 59 7.89 -7.13 -2.78
CA GLU A 59 6.76 -7.66 -3.57
C GLU A 59 5.50 -6.80 -3.43
N VAL A 60 5.19 -6.29 -2.24
CA VAL A 60 4.06 -5.37 -2.06
C VAL A 60 4.33 -4.04 -2.76
N ARG A 61 5.57 -3.52 -2.68
CA ARG A 61 5.99 -2.32 -3.41
C ARG A 61 5.89 -2.52 -4.92
N ARG A 62 6.27 -3.68 -5.44
CA ARG A 62 6.10 -4.01 -6.86
C ARG A 62 4.65 -3.88 -7.30
N ILE A 63 3.69 -4.37 -6.52
CA ILE A 63 2.25 -4.19 -6.81
C ILE A 63 1.88 -2.70 -6.83
N ALA A 64 2.38 -1.90 -5.88
CA ALA A 64 2.12 -0.47 -5.83
C ALA A 64 2.70 0.28 -7.05
N THR A 65 3.91 -0.06 -7.47
CA THR A 65 4.59 0.55 -8.61
C THR A 65 4.00 0.12 -9.96
N ASP A 66 3.70 -1.17 -10.13
CA ASP A 66 3.16 -1.72 -11.38
C ASP A 66 1.67 -1.36 -11.56
N HIS A 67 0.95 -1.18 -10.46
CA HIS A 67 -0.51 -0.96 -10.45
C HIS A 67 -0.95 0.17 -9.50
N PRO A 68 -0.41 1.41 -9.65
CA PRO A 68 -0.65 2.50 -8.70
C PRO A 68 -2.14 2.83 -8.53
N ARG A 69 -2.94 2.76 -9.60
CA ARG A 69 -4.40 3.00 -9.52
C ARG A 69 -5.19 1.88 -8.86
N ALA A 70 -4.65 0.65 -8.83
CA ALA A 70 -5.30 -0.49 -8.22
C ALA A 70 -4.82 -0.73 -6.78
N PHE A 71 -3.61 -0.31 -6.43
CA PHE A 71 -3.04 -0.51 -5.11
C PHE A 71 -3.90 0.05 -3.96
N PRO A 72 -4.53 1.23 -4.07
CA PRO A 72 -5.47 1.70 -3.05
C PRO A 72 -6.60 0.71 -2.75
N LEU A 73 -7.06 -0.07 -3.74
CA LEU A 73 -8.08 -1.11 -3.52
C LEU A 73 -7.53 -2.24 -2.64
N VAL A 74 -6.27 -2.62 -2.82
CA VAL A 74 -5.58 -3.62 -1.98
C VAL A 74 -5.41 -3.09 -0.55
N ALA A 75 -5.06 -1.81 -0.43
CA ALA A 75 -4.72 -1.15 0.83
C ALA A 75 -5.93 -0.72 1.68
N THR A 76 -7.08 -0.45 1.09
CA THR A 76 -8.21 0.20 1.78
C THR A 76 -9.48 -0.63 1.86
N ARG A 77 -9.62 -1.70 1.06
CA ARG A 77 -10.80 -2.55 1.12
C ARG A 77 -10.92 -3.29 2.45
N HIS A 78 -12.16 -3.50 2.87
CA HIS A 78 -12.45 -4.27 4.07
C HIS A 78 -11.85 -5.68 3.97
N PRO A 79 -11.07 -6.10 4.99
CA PRO A 79 -10.46 -7.41 5.01
C PRO A 79 -11.51 -8.50 5.22
N ALA A 80 -11.23 -9.72 4.74
CA ALA A 80 -12.10 -10.88 4.95
C ALA A 80 -12.28 -11.18 6.45
N ALA A 81 -11.29 -10.80 7.26
CA ALA A 81 -11.36 -10.74 8.71
C ALA A 81 -11.37 -9.26 9.15
N PRO A 82 -12.51 -8.69 9.61
CA PRO A 82 -12.63 -7.26 9.92
C PRO A 82 -11.64 -6.73 10.97
N TRP A 83 -11.08 -7.63 11.79
CA TRP A 83 -10.09 -7.32 12.82
C TRP A 83 -8.64 -7.29 12.31
N LEU A 84 -8.40 -7.73 11.08
CA LEU A 84 -7.07 -7.78 10.48
C LEU A 84 -6.82 -6.49 9.69
N ARG A 85 -5.59 -5.96 9.71
CA ARG A 85 -5.26 -4.74 8.94
C ARG A 85 -4.92 -5.09 7.48
N PRO A 86 -5.32 -4.27 6.50
CA PRO A 86 -4.74 -4.33 5.14
C PRO A 86 -3.21 -4.15 5.17
N PRO A 87 -2.46 -4.42 4.07
CA PRO A 87 -2.88 -4.96 2.78
C PRO A 87 -2.94 -6.49 2.81
N LEU A 88 -2.36 -7.10 3.85
CA LEU A 88 -2.30 -8.54 4.09
C LEU A 88 -3.63 -9.00 4.69
N ARG A 89 -4.73 -8.78 3.95
CA ARG A 89 -6.11 -9.12 4.33
C ARG A 89 -6.39 -10.63 4.34
N SER A 90 -5.50 -11.42 3.73
CA SER A 90 -5.62 -12.87 3.66
C SER A 90 -5.11 -13.49 4.95
N ILE A 91 -5.95 -14.30 5.59
CA ILE A 91 -5.58 -15.06 6.80
C ILE A 91 -4.37 -15.96 6.51
N GLU A 92 -4.28 -16.52 5.30
CA GLU A 92 -3.13 -17.34 4.89
C GLU A 92 -1.84 -16.53 4.86
N VAL A 93 -1.87 -15.34 4.24
CA VAL A 93 -0.70 -14.45 4.15
C VAL A 93 -0.23 -14.02 5.53
N VAL A 94 -1.16 -13.68 6.42
CA VAL A 94 -0.84 -13.31 7.81
C VAL A 94 -0.31 -14.49 8.60
N ASN A 95 -0.89 -15.67 8.40
CA ASN A 95 -0.40 -16.90 9.01
C ASN A 95 1.05 -17.18 8.56
N THR A 96 1.35 -17.09 7.25
CA THR A 96 2.71 -17.27 6.73
C THR A 96 3.68 -16.24 7.29
N PHE A 97 3.25 -14.98 7.41
CA PHE A 97 4.06 -13.91 8.00
C PHE A 97 4.41 -14.19 9.46
N LEU A 98 3.41 -14.53 10.27
CA LEU A 98 3.61 -14.85 11.68
C LEU A 98 4.43 -16.13 11.85
N GLU A 99 4.17 -17.16 11.04
CA GLU A 99 4.95 -18.41 11.00
C GLU A 99 6.44 -18.12 10.73
N ALA A 100 6.75 -17.30 9.71
CA ALA A 100 8.13 -16.94 9.38
C ALA A 100 8.84 -16.22 10.53
N LEU A 101 8.17 -15.28 11.21
CA LEU A 101 8.76 -14.58 12.35
C LEU A 101 8.95 -15.51 13.56
N THR A 102 7.99 -16.39 13.85
CA THR A 102 8.11 -17.36 14.95
C THR A 102 9.25 -18.36 14.68
N ILE A 103 9.42 -18.83 13.44
CA ILE A 103 10.58 -19.65 13.04
C ILE A 103 11.89 -18.86 13.21
N GLY A 104 11.87 -17.56 12.92
CA GLY A 104 12.97 -16.63 13.12
C GLY A 104 13.30 -16.29 14.57
N GLY A 105 12.59 -16.87 15.55
CA GLY A 105 12.87 -16.72 16.98
C GLY A 105 12.08 -15.63 17.69
N PHE A 106 11.11 -14.99 17.02
CA PHE A 106 10.23 -14.01 17.66
C PHE A 106 9.26 -14.70 18.63
N THR A 107 9.07 -14.11 19.80
CA THR A 107 7.93 -14.42 20.66
C THR A 107 6.62 -13.97 20.01
N ASP A 108 5.49 -14.51 20.46
CA ASP A 108 4.16 -14.13 19.94
C ASP A 108 3.91 -12.62 19.99
N GLU A 109 4.31 -11.97 21.10
CA GLU A 109 4.16 -10.53 21.29
C GLU A 109 5.03 -9.73 20.32
N GLN A 110 6.29 -10.13 20.13
CA GLN A 110 7.20 -9.52 19.15
C GLN A 110 6.70 -9.72 17.71
N ALA A 111 6.23 -10.93 17.36
CA ALA A 111 5.73 -11.22 16.01
C ALA A 111 4.50 -10.37 15.66
N VAL A 112 3.54 -10.25 16.59
CA VAL A 112 2.37 -9.37 16.41
C VAL A 112 2.77 -7.89 16.37
N GLY A 113 3.72 -7.48 17.20
CA GLY A 113 4.28 -6.12 17.19
C GLY A 113 4.92 -5.77 15.85
N ALA A 114 5.79 -6.65 15.36
CA ALA A 114 6.45 -6.55 14.06
C ALA A 114 5.45 -6.50 12.92
N TYR A 115 4.46 -7.40 12.89
CA TYR A 115 3.39 -7.39 11.89
C TYR A 115 2.65 -6.04 11.84
N ARG A 116 2.28 -5.49 13.00
CA ARG A 116 1.56 -4.21 13.08
C ARG A 116 2.42 -3.03 12.62
N ALA A 117 3.68 -2.97 13.05
CA ALA A 117 4.59 -1.91 12.66
C ALA A 117 4.88 -1.95 11.15
N PHE A 118 5.24 -3.14 10.65
CA PHE A 118 5.55 -3.39 9.25
C PHE A 118 4.38 -3.09 8.31
N SER A 119 3.19 -3.64 8.60
CA SER A 119 2.00 -3.37 7.78
C SER A 119 1.62 -1.89 7.76
N SER A 120 1.70 -1.19 8.89
CA SER A 120 1.35 0.24 8.97
C SER A 120 2.34 1.11 8.19
N PHE A 121 3.64 0.84 8.33
CA PHE A 121 4.70 1.49 7.54
C PHE A 121 4.46 1.27 6.05
N LEU A 122 4.32 0.01 5.63
CA LEU A 122 4.24 -0.37 4.22
C LEU A 122 3.01 0.24 3.54
N LEU A 123 1.85 0.21 4.21
CA LEU A 123 0.64 0.86 3.70
C LEU A 123 0.80 2.36 3.56
N GLY A 124 1.27 3.03 4.61
CA GLY A 124 1.39 4.48 4.62
C GLY A 124 2.32 4.96 3.49
N GLN A 125 3.49 4.34 3.40
CA GLN A 125 4.50 4.67 2.39
C GLN A 125 3.97 4.42 0.97
N LEU A 126 3.42 3.23 0.70
CA LEU A 126 3.03 2.85 -0.66
C LEU A 126 1.73 3.52 -1.12
N LEU A 127 0.83 3.89 -0.22
CA LEU A 127 -0.33 4.72 -0.56
C LEU A 127 0.12 6.12 -0.99
N LEU A 128 1.01 6.76 -0.24
CA LEU A 128 1.57 8.06 -0.60
C LEU A 128 2.31 8.00 -1.94
N GLN A 129 3.16 6.97 -2.13
CA GLN A 129 3.85 6.73 -3.40
C GLN A 129 2.85 6.54 -4.55
N SER A 130 1.79 5.75 -4.35
CA SER A 130 0.77 5.52 -5.39
C SER A 130 0.09 6.83 -5.83
N VAL A 131 -0.16 7.75 -4.90
CA VAL A 131 -0.75 9.07 -5.20
C VAL A 131 0.18 9.91 -6.06
N VAL A 132 1.48 9.95 -5.75
CA VAL A 132 2.50 10.61 -6.59
C VAL A 132 2.50 10.03 -8.01
N HIS A 133 2.24 8.73 -8.15
CA HIS A 133 2.19 8.01 -9.42
C HIS A 133 0.78 7.98 -10.08
N GLY A 134 -0.11 8.88 -9.66
CA GLY A 134 -1.40 9.11 -10.33
C GLY A 134 -2.53 8.20 -9.85
N ALA A 135 -2.42 7.62 -8.65
CA ALA A 135 -3.57 7.08 -7.94
C ALA A 135 -4.40 8.21 -7.32
N GLU A 136 -5.72 8.05 -7.33
CA GLU A 136 -6.61 8.97 -6.63
C GLU A 136 -6.55 8.68 -5.13
N ALA A 137 -6.17 9.68 -4.31
CA ALA A 137 -6.06 9.55 -2.84
C ALA A 137 -7.43 9.50 -2.12
N GLY A 138 -8.51 9.64 -2.87
CA GLY A 138 -9.90 9.78 -2.40
C GLY A 138 -10.81 10.02 -3.61
N PRO A 139 -12.13 10.19 -3.43
CA PRO A 139 -12.95 10.72 -4.52
C PRO A 139 -12.28 11.99 -5.05
N ALA A 140 -12.14 12.12 -6.37
CA ALA A 140 -11.60 13.32 -6.99
C ALA A 140 -12.43 14.53 -6.51
N GLU A 141 -11.97 15.21 -5.48
CA GLU A 141 -12.28 16.60 -5.28
C GLU A 141 -11.49 17.31 -6.39
N GLU A 142 -12.07 17.38 -7.58
CA GLU A 142 -11.86 18.59 -8.37
C GLU A 142 -12.08 19.73 -7.37
N PRO A 143 -11.11 20.63 -7.14
CA PRO A 143 -11.32 21.76 -6.26
C PRO A 143 -12.54 22.52 -6.77
N LEU A 144 -13.70 22.27 -6.17
CA LEU A 144 -14.89 23.03 -6.43
C LEU A 144 -14.62 24.36 -5.74
N ASP A 145 -14.12 25.33 -6.51
CA ASP A 145 -14.20 26.72 -6.13
C ASP A 145 -15.68 27.10 -6.17
N GLU A 146 -16.39 26.78 -5.09
CA GLU A 146 -17.80 27.12 -4.93
C GLU A 146 -18.01 28.65 -4.80
N GLY A 147 -16.93 29.44 -4.78
CA GLY A 147 -16.95 30.88 -4.52
C GLY A 147 -17.38 31.20 -3.08
N ASP A 148 -16.76 32.21 -2.47
CA ASP A 148 -17.05 32.69 -1.10
C ASP A 148 -16.75 31.72 0.08
N ALA A 149 -15.88 30.72 -0.09
CA ALA A 149 -15.39 29.95 1.06
C ALA A 149 -14.49 30.83 1.96
N ASP A 150 -14.74 30.81 3.29
CA ASP A 150 -13.93 31.52 4.30
C ASP A 150 -12.44 31.08 4.30
N ILE A 151 -12.16 29.89 3.78
CA ILE A 151 -10.81 29.36 3.56
C ILE A 151 -10.61 29.27 2.04
N PRO A 152 -9.82 30.16 1.42
CA PRO A 152 -9.54 30.09 0.00
C PRO A 152 -8.86 28.77 -0.36
N GLN A 153 -9.35 28.10 -1.40
CA GLN A 153 -8.65 26.98 -2.05
C GLN A 153 -7.42 27.52 -2.79
N GLY A 154 -6.32 27.72 -2.07
CA GLY A 154 -5.08 28.34 -2.55
C GLY A 154 -3.93 27.37 -2.78
N ASP A 155 -4.18 26.05 -2.67
CA ASP A 155 -3.16 25.02 -2.79
C ASP A 155 -2.41 25.17 -4.13
N GLY A 156 -1.08 25.29 -4.04
CA GLY A 156 -0.20 25.54 -5.20
C GLY A 156 0.03 27.01 -5.58
N ASN A 157 -0.78 27.96 -5.07
CA ASN A 157 -0.65 29.40 -5.36
C ASN A 157 -0.31 30.26 -4.10
N VAL A 158 0.03 29.62 -2.98
CA VAL A 158 0.42 30.32 -1.75
C VAL A 158 1.78 31.00 -1.93
N SER A 159 1.87 32.30 -1.62
CA SER A 159 3.16 32.98 -1.60
C SER A 159 4.07 32.37 -0.54
N LEU A 160 5.27 31.97 -0.97
CA LEU A 160 6.31 31.47 -0.06
C LEU A 160 7.00 32.59 0.76
N ASP A 161 6.52 33.84 0.71
CA ASP A 161 7.13 34.96 1.45
C ASP A 161 7.10 34.74 2.96
N ILE A 162 6.08 34.03 3.44
CA ILE A 162 5.91 33.66 4.86
C ILE A 162 6.68 32.39 5.27
N ALA A 163 7.30 31.70 4.30
CA ALA A 163 7.90 30.39 4.50
C ALA A 163 9.35 30.33 3.96
N PRO A 164 10.30 31.05 4.59
CA PRO A 164 11.67 31.20 4.09
C PRO A 164 12.42 29.87 3.95
N GLU A 165 12.22 28.92 4.87
CA GLU A 165 12.86 27.60 4.79
C GLU A 165 12.28 26.75 3.66
N VAL A 166 10.95 26.74 3.48
CA VAL A 166 10.31 26.05 2.35
C VAL A 166 10.79 26.65 1.04
N ARG A 167 10.84 27.98 0.94
CA ARG A 167 11.40 28.68 -0.23
C ARG A 167 12.85 28.27 -0.52
N ARG A 168 13.68 28.18 0.51
CA ARG A 168 15.11 27.83 0.40
C ARG A 168 15.31 26.36 0.00
N LEU A 169 14.52 25.46 0.58
CA LEU A 169 14.64 24.00 0.39
C LEU A 169 13.74 23.45 -0.71
N ARG A 170 12.89 24.27 -1.36
CA ARG A 170 11.88 23.83 -2.33
C ARG A 170 12.40 22.89 -3.41
N VAL A 171 13.63 23.11 -3.88
CA VAL A 171 14.24 22.30 -4.93
C VAL A 171 14.44 20.88 -4.41
N LEU A 172 15.06 20.74 -3.23
CA LEU A 172 15.26 19.44 -2.58
C LEU A 172 13.94 18.77 -2.20
N LEU A 173 12.97 19.54 -1.68
CA LEU A 173 11.64 19.04 -1.31
C LEU A 173 10.79 18.59 -2.51
N SER A 174 11.09 19.08 -3.71
CA SER A 174 10.39 18.70 -4.95
C SER A 174 10.98 17.50 -5.66
N GLU A 175 12.13 16.98 -5.20
CA GLU A 175 12.74 15.79 -5.77
C GLU A 175 11.90 14.56 -5.42
N ASP A 176 11.62 13.73 -6.42
CA ASP A 176 11.06 12.40 -6.16
C ASP A 176 12.18 11.49 -5.65
N ARG A 177 12.12 11.20 -4.36
CA ARG A 177 13.03 10.31 -3.64
C ARG A 177 12.34 9.04 -3.15
N SER A 178 11.15 8.73 -3.68
CA SER A 178 10.28 7.65 -3.18
C SER A 178 11.00 6.30 -3.01
N ASP A 179 11.90 5.99 -3.94
CA ASP A 179 12.67 4.75 -3.93
C ASP A 179 13.69 4.71 -2.78
N GLU A 180 14.46 5.78 -2.60
CA GLU A 180 15.46 5.90 -1.53
C GLU A 180 14.77 5.96 -0.16
N GLU A 181 13.68 6.72 -0.05
CA GLU A 181 12.89 6.85 1.18
C GLU A 181 12.28 5.52 1.62
N PHE A 182 11.83 4.69 0.67
CA PHE A 182 11.32 3.36 0.95
C PHE A 182 12.40 2.46 1.56
N GLU A 183 13.57 2.37 0.93
CA GLU A 183 14.66 1.50 1.41
C GLU A 183 15.17 1.97 2.78
N MET A 184 15.37 3.28 2.97
CA MET A 184 15.80 3.85 4.26
C MET A 184 14.81 3.55 5.38
N SER A 185 13.51 3.68 5.09
CA SER A 185 12.46 3.43 6.09
C SER A 185 12.32 1.94 6.41
N LEU A 186 12.48 1.08 5.40
CA LEU A 186 12.50 -0.38 5.59
C LEU A 186 13.70 -0.80 6.45
N GLU A 187 14.90 -0.32 6.13
CA GLU A 187 16.13 -0.59 6.90
C GLU A 187 15.97 -0.15 8.36
N ALA A 188 15.50 1.09 8.59
CA ALA A 188 15.28 1.62 9.94
C ALA A 188 14.28 0.79 10.76
N LEU A 189 13.24 0.24 10.11
CA LEU A 189 12.30 -0.67 10.75
C LEU A 189 12.95 -2.02 11.09
N LEU A 190 13.71 -2.61 10.16
CA LEU A 190 14.40 -3.88 10.39
C LEU A 190 15.43 -3.76 11.53
N ASP A 191 16.22 -2.69 11.55
CA ASP A 191 17.18 -2.40 12.63
C ASP A 191 16.52 -2.23 13.99
N ARG A 192 15.29 -1.70 14.02
CA ARG A 192 14.50 -1.65 15.25
C ARG A 192 14.08 -3.05 15.70
N LEU A 193 13.57 -3.87 14.80
CA LEU A 193 13.13 -5.24 15.12
C LEU A 193 14.29 -6.11 15.58
N ASP A 194 15.47 -5.96 14.98
CA ASP A 194 16.69 -6.68 15.37
C ASP A 194 17.11 -6.35 16.81
N ARG A 195 17.03 -5.06 17.18
CA ARG A 195 17.27 -4.61 18.56
C ARG A 195 16.22 -5.09 19.55
N GLU A 196 14.97 -5.26 19.13
CA GLU A 196 13.90 -5.83 19.96
C GLU A 196 14.07 -7.35 20.15
N LEU A 197 14.65 -8.06 19.18
CA LEU A 197 14.93 -9.49 19.24
C LEU A 197 16.17 -9.81 20.10
N SER A 198 17.14 -8.90 20.13
CA SER A 198 18.41 -9.06 20.86
C SER A 198 18.33 -8.77 22.38
N GLN A 199 17.18 -8.30 22.88
CA GLN A 199 16.92 -7.96 24.29
C GLN A 199 16.20 -9.09 25.01
#